data_AF-A0A653S1B9-F1
#
_entry.id   AF-A0A653S1B9-F1
#
_cell.length_a   1.000
_cell.length_b   1.000
_cell.length_c   1.000
_cell.angle_alpha   90.00
_cell.angle_beta   90.00
_cell.angle_gamma   90.00
#
_symmetry.space_group_name_H-M   'P 1'
#
loop_
_entity.id
_entity.type
_entity.pdbx_description
1 polymer ?
#
loop_
_entity_poly.entity_id
_entity_poly.type
_entity_poly.pdbx_seq_one_letter_code
_entity_poly.pdbx_strand_id
1 'polypeptide(L)'
;MRTKILTTLALCSISLAGCQTPQQVAEARSKLVCFQAGYGERSPQHDECMRTMLPVAQQMEMQRRIADMSEGLDLIAAGVRRR
;
A
#
# COMPACT_ATOMS: atom_id res chain seq x y z
N MET A 1 -20.61 35.53 -10.68
CA MET A 1 -20.00 34.95 -9.45
C MET A 1 -20.21 33.42 -9.38
N ARG A 2 -19.83 32.65 -10.41
CA ARG A 2 -20.09 31.19 -10.47
C ARG A 2 -18.86 30.31 -10.77
N THR A 3 -17.68 30.90 -10.84
CA THR A 3 -16.44 30.20 -11.24
C THR A 3 -15.42 30.01 -10.11
N LYS A 4 -15.67 30.58 -8.92
CA LYS A 4 -14.73 30.51 -7.78
C LYS A 4 -14.91 29.28 -6.87
N ILE A 5 -15.98 28.49 -7.05
CA ILE A 5 -16.29 27.33 -6.19
C ILE A 5 -15.62 26.05 -6.69
N LEU A 6 -15.29 25.95 -7.99
CA LEU A 6 -14.67 24.73 -8.53
C LEU A 6 -13.21 24.55 -8.09
N THR A 7 -12.49 25.62 -7.75
CA THR A 7 -11.05 25.56 -7.48
C THR A 7 -10.71 25.05 -6.08
N THR A 8 -11.64 25.11 -5.13
CA THR A 8 -11.41 24.66 -3.74
C THR A 8 -11.58 23.16 -3.55
N LEU A 9 -12.27 22.44 -4.44
CA LEU A 9 -12.41 20.97 -4.35
C LEU A 9 -11.19 20.20 -4.88
N ALA A 10 -10.28 20.84 -5.60
CA ALA A 10 -9.11 20.17 -6.19
C ALA A 10 -7.95 19.95 -5.19
N LEU A 11 -7.94 20.64 -4.05
CA LEU A 11 -6.85 20.53 -3.07
C LEU A 11 -7.00 19.35 -2.09
N CYS A 12 -8.17 18.71 -2.00
CA CYS A 12 -8.33 17.49 -1.20
C CYS A 12 -7.95 16.20 -1.96
N SER A 13 -7.75 16.27 -3.28
CA SER A 13 -7.45 15.10 -4.11
C SER A 13 -5.99 14.66 -4.03
N ILE A 14 -5.09 15.49 -3.47
CA ILE A 14 -3.66 15.18 -3.34
C ILE A 14 -3.39 14.32 -2.09
N SER A 15 -4.35 14.21 -1.17
CA SER A 15 -4.21 13.43 0.06
C SER A 15 -4.43 11.92 -0.09
N LEU A 16 -4.86 11.43 -1.27
CA LEU A 16 -5.11 9.99 -1.48
C LEU A 16 -3.86 9.17 -1.81
N ALA A 17 -2.70 9.79 -1.99
CA ALA A 17 -1.44 9.08 -2.20
C ALA A 17 -0.86 8.45 -0.89
N GLY A 18 -1.40 8.81 0.28
CA GLY A 18 -0.83 8.44 1.60
C GLY A 18 -1.67 7.51 2.48
N CYS A 19 -2.90 7.17 2.10
CA CYS A 19 -3.82 6.40 2.95
C CYS A 19 -4.17 5.02 2.40
N GLN A 20 -3.32 4.41 1.57
CA GLN A 20 -3.56 3.02 1.18
C GLN A 20 -3.35 2.11 2.39
N THR A 21 -4.39 1.38 2.76
CA THR A 21 -4.31 0.40 3.83
C THR A 21 -3.34 -0.71 3.42
N PRO A 22 -2.66 -1.39 4.36
CA PRO A 22 -1.80 -2.52 4.03
C PRO A 22 -2.54 -3.60 3.24
N GLN A 23 -3.84 -3.79 3.46
CA GLN A 23 -4.67 -4.65 2.61
C GLN A 23 -4.76 -4.17 1.17
N GLN A 24 -4.98 -2.87 0.92
CA GLN A 24 -5.05 -2.32 -0.45
C GLN A 24 -3.72 -2.44 -1.19
N VAL A 25 -2.60 -2.20 -0.50
CA VAL A 25 -1.26 -2.35 -1.07
C VAL A 25 -0.98 -3.82 -1.41
N ALA A 26 -1.33 -4.73 -0.49
CA ALA A 26 -1.19 -6.18 -0.71
C ALA A 26 -2.04 -6.68 -1.87
N GLU A 27 -3.28 -6.20 -1.99
CA GLU A 27 -4.19 -6.55 -3.10
C GLU A 27 -3.65 -6.05 -4.44
N ALA A 28 -3.19 -4.80 -4.51
CA ALA A 28 -2.61 -4.25 -5.73
C ALA A 28 -1.36 -5.03 -6.18
N ARG A 29 -0.46 -5.38 -5.25
CA ARG A 29 0.71 -6.22 -5.56
C ARG A 29 0.33 -7.62 -6.02
N SER A 30 -0.64 -8.24 -5.36
CA SER A 30 -1.11 -9.58 -5.73
C SER A 30 -1.69 -9.59 -7.13
N LYS A 31 -2.50 -8.56 -7.47
CA LYS A 31 -3.02 -8.37 -8.83
C LYS A 31 -1.90 -8.27 -9.85
N LEU A 32 -0.89 -7.45 -9.61
CA LEU A 32 0.26 -7.31 -10.51
C LEU A 32 0.99 -8.64 -10.75
N VAL A 33 1.21 -9.43 -9.69
CA VAL A 33 1.84 -10.76 -9.83
C VAL A 33 0.96 -11.71 -10.64
N CYS A 34 -0.34 -11.76 -10.37
CA CYS A 34 -1.26 -12.62 -11.11
C CYS A 34 -1.37 -12.21 -12.59
N PHE A 35 -1.35 -10.92 -12.89
CA PHE A 35 -1.28 -10.42 -14.26
C PHE A 35 0.04 -10.79 -14.95
N GLN A 36 1.19 -10.65 -14.28
CA GLN A 36 2.49 -11.05 -14.83
C GLN A 36 2.59 -12.55 -15.09
N ALA A 37 1.89 -13.37 -14.30
CA ALA A 37 1.75 -14.81 -14.53
C ALA A 37 0.83 -15.15 -15.73
N GLY A 38 0.25 -14.14 -16.40
CA GLY A 38 -0.65 -14.31 -17.55
C GLY A 38 -2.12 -14.46 -17.17
N TYR A 39 -2.47 -14.35 -15.89
CA TYR A 39 -3.86 -14.41 -15.44
C TYR A 39 -4.49 -13.03 -15.45
N GLY A 40 -5.11 -12.68 -16.58
CA GLY A 40 -5.91 -11.47 -16.69
C GLY A 40 -7.06 -11.48 -15.68
N GLU A 41 -7.55 -10.31 -15.24
CA GLU A 41 -8.61 -10.14 -14.23
C GLU A 41 -9.90 -10.95 -14.47
N ARG A 42 -10.18 -11.34 -15.72
CA ARG A 42 -11.34 -12.16 -16.10
C ARG A 42 -11.05 -13.66 -16.20
N SER A 43 -9.82 -14.07 -15.96
CA SER A 43 -9.43 -15.48 -16.00
C SER A 43 -9.88 -16.18 -14.72
N PRO A 44 -10.43 -17.41 -14.79
CA PRO A 44 -10.69 -18.22 -13.60
C PRO A 44 -9.41 -18.50 -12.78
N GLN A 45 -8.24 -18.49 -13.43
CA GLN A 45 -6.95 -18.66 -12.74
C GLN A 45 -6.52 -17.40 -11.97
N HIS A 46 -7.09 -16.23 -12.28
CA HIS A 46 -6.81 -14.99 -11.55
C HIS A 46 -7.32 -15.07 -10.12
N ASP A 47 -8.55 -15.57 -9.93
CA ASP A 47 -9.14 -15.73 -8.60
C ASP A 47 -8.34 -16.70 -7.73
N GLU A 48 -7.87 -17.80 -8.33
CA GLU A 48 -7.05 -18.80 -7.64
C GLU A 48 -5.66 -18.27 -7.30
N CYS A 49 -5.03 -17.56 -8.24
CA CYS A 49 -3.78 -16.86 -8.00
C CYS A 49 -3.94 -15.83 -6.87
N MET A 50 -4.99 -15.02 -6.89
CA MET A 50 -5.28 -14.02 -5.86
C MET A 50 -5.52 -14.66 -4.50
N ARG A 51 -6.25 -15.77 -4.41
CA ARG A 51 -6.46 -16.52 -3.15
C ARG A 51 -5.15 -16.98 -2.52
N THR A 52 -4.18 -17.34 -3.35
CA THR A 52 -2.86 -17.83 -2.90
C THR A 52 -1.94 -16.66 -2.54
N MET A 53 -1.92 -15.62 -3.37
CA MET A 53 -0.96 -14.52 -3.27
C MET A 53 -1.35 -13.45 -2.26
N LEU A 54 -2.65 -13.16 -2.10
CA LEU A 54 -3.14 -12.13 -1.18
C LEU A 54 -2.65 -12.30 0.27
N PRO A 55 -2.76 -13.49 0.91
CA PRO A 55 -2.29 -13.65 2.29
C PRO A 55 -0.77 -13.48 2.41
N VAL A 56 -0.01 -13.93 1.40
CA VAL A 56 1.45 -13.76 1.37
C VAL A 56 1.80 -12.28 1.26
N ALA A 57 1.16 -11.55 0.35
CA ALA A 57 1.38 -10.12 0.18
C ALA A 57 1.00 -9.32 1.43
N GLN A 58 -0.09 -9.69 2.11
CA GLN A 58 -0.49 -9.07 3.38
C GLN A 58 0.55 -9.31 4.49
N GLN A 59 1.05 -10.55 4.60
CA GLN A 59 2.08 -10.89 5.57
C GLN A 59 3.37 -10.11 5.33
N MET A 60 3.81 -10.01 4.07
CA MET A 60 5.01 -9.24 3.71
C MET A 60 4.86 -7.74 4.01
N GLU A 61 3.69 -7.17 3.72
CA GLU A 61 3.45 -5.75 3.99
C GLU A 61 3.37 -5.46 5.49
N MET A 62 2.76 -6.36 6.26
CA MET A 62 2.75 -6.27 7.73
C MET A 62 4.18 -6.37 8.30
N GLN A 63 4.99 -7.30 7.82
CA GLN A 63 6.39 -7.44 8.24
C GLN A 63 7.21 -6.20 7.89
N ARG A 64 7.03 -5.61 6.70
CA ARG A 64 7.69 -4.35 6.33
C ARG A 64 7.35 -3.23 7.29
N ARG A 65 6.07 -3.04 7.63
CA ARG A 65 5.68 -2.00 8.60
C ARG A 65 6.30 -2.21 9.98
N ILE A 66 6.38 -3.46 10.45
CA ILE A 66 7.04 -3.77 11.73
C ILE A 66 8.53 -3.43 11.64
N ALA A 67 9.20 -3.79 10.54
CA ALA A 67 10.60 -3.48 10.32
C ALA A 67 10.86 -1.96 10.27
N ASP A 68 10.08 -1.21 9.49
CA ASP A 68 10.18 0.25 9.38
C ASP A 68 9.96 0.94 10.74
N MET A 69 9.03 0.43 11.55
CA MET A 69 8.82 0.93 12.91
C MET A 69 10.00 0.63 13.84
N SER A 70 10.61 -0.55 13.75
CA SER A 70 11.80 -0.88 14.54
C SER A 70 13.01 -0.02 14.18
N GLU A 71 13.23 0.25 12.89
CA GLU A 71 14.31 1.12 12.43
C GLU A 71 14.13 2.55 12.94
N GLY A 72 12.89 3.07 12.91
CA GLY A 72 12.58 4.38 13.50
C GLY A 72 12.88 4.45 15.00
N LEU A 73 12.58 3.39 15.76
CA LEU A 73 12.90 3.30 17.19
C LEU A 73 14.40 3.21 17.45
N ASP A 74 15.13 2.44 16.64
CA ASP A 74 16.58 2.29 16.75
C ASP A 74 17.30 3.62 16.48
N LEU A 75 16.84 4.40 15.49
CA LEU A 75 17.37 5.74 15.21
C LEU A 75 17.11 6.72 16.37
N ILE A 76 15.93 6.66 17.00
CA ILE A 76 15.63 7.47 18.19
C ILE A 76 16.52 7.06 19.37
N ALA A 77 16.64 5.75 19.64
CA ALA A 77 17.47 5.23 20.71
C ALA A 77 18.96 5.59 20.51
N ALA A 78 19.45 5.55 19.28
CA ALA A 78 20.79 5.99 18.91
C ALA A 78 20.98 7.51 19.11
N GLY A 79 19.95 8.31 18.83
CA GLY A 79 19.94 9.76 19.09
C GLY A 79 19.98 10.10 20.59
N VAL A 80 19.28 9.33 21.42
CA VAL A 80 19.25 9.51 22.88
C VAL A 80 20.60 9.16 23.54
N ARG A 81 21.30 8.12 23.08
CA ARG A 81 22.63 7.74 23.63
C ARG A 81 23.77 8.69 23.28
N ARG A 82 23.58 9.62 22.35
CA ARG A 82 24.60 10.61 21.95
C ARG A 82 24.51 11.94 22.72
N ARG A 83 23.52 12.11 23.60
CA ARG A 83 23.48 13.20 24.60
C ARG A 83 23.96 12.69 25.95
#